data_AF-A0AAN6PFV7-F1
#
_entry.id   AF-A0AAN6PFV7-F1
#
_cell.length_a   1.000
_cell.length_b   1.000
_cell.length_c   1.000
_cell.angle_alpha   90.00
_cell.angle_beta   90.00
_cell.angle_gamma   90.00
#
_symmetry.space_group_name_H-M   'P 1'
#
loop_
_entity.id
_entity.type
_entity.pdbx_description
1 polymer ?
#
loop_
_entity_poly.entity_id
_entity_poly.type
_entity_poly.pdbx_seq_one_letter_code
_entity_poly.pdbx_strand_id
1 'polypeptide(L)'
;MANLTTAFNALLKGHEAPPTKPFSLDTADEFLKEAYRINSLIARLHSELRNLRQAYLSTAPPRKTHLRTAASRSAPAQHVALTDRDREEIDANAKMTLRDLNARIRALEDAEQLRQNTEAALLRKRLSRGLGALGSWAAGDDARSEQAALEAAARQLGAHRESVIWVLRTRLQETARTQQRMMETRLTREMEKNRSVLAKARGPAMPMGLYDTANHGIGKSPTGPVSNGAGLPVQEEEQRKRPAVDNLTDDQKQLFEKGNQDMLKHLESTLDKVRTAESSLIEIAELQNLLVNNLATQSAHIDQLVADSFETTEGIGKGNKELKKSAGKASPARYTFFAAAGLCTALILWDLII
;
A
#
# COMPACT_ATOMS: atom_id res chain seq x y z
N MET A 1 -4.47 -14.92 18.83
CA MET A 1 -5.70 -14.78 19.64
C MET A 1 -6.30 -16.17 19.82
N ALA A 2 -6.64 -16.57 21.04
CA ALA A 2 -7.22 -17.89 21.31
C ALA A 2 -8.68 -17.95 20.82
N ASN A 3 -9.10 -19.12 20.33
CA ASN A 3 -10.46 -19.32 19.81
C ASN A 3 -11.44 -19.54 20.98
N LEU A 4 -12.16 -18.48 21.36
CA LEU A 4 -13.09 -18.46 22.50
C LEU A 4 -14.51 -18.91 22.13
N THR A 5 -14.74 -19.30 20.87
CA THR A 5 -16.07 -19.60 20.34
C THR A 5 -16.76 -20.74 21.07
N THR A 6 -16.01 -21.75 21.52
CA THR A 6 -16.56 -22.88 22.30
C THR A 6 -17.05 -22.44 23.68
N ALA A 7 -16.26 -21.62 24.39
CA ALA A 7 -16.64 -21.07 25.70
C ALA A 7 -17.85 -20.13 25.59
N PHE A 8 -17.89 -19.29 24.55
CA PHE A 8 -19.02 -18.40 24.30
C PHE A 8 -20.30 -19.16 23.93
N ASN A 9 -20.21 -20.23 23.13
CA ASN A 9 -21.36 -21.07 22.81
C ASN A 9 -21.92 -21.82 24.02
N ALA A 10 -21.07 -22.18 24.99
CA ALA A 10 -21.53 -22.75 26.26
C ALA A 10 -22.36 -21.74 27.07
N LEU A 11 -21.96 -20.46 27.07
CA LEU A 11 -22.72 -19.38 27.72
C LEU A 11 -24.05 -19.10 27.01
N LEU A 12 -24.05 -19.06 25.67
CA LEU A 12 -25.29 -18.87 24.88
C LEU A 12 -26.32 -19.97 25.14
N LYS A 13 -25.85 -21.22 25.28
CA LYS A 13 -26.72 -22.36 25.63
C LYS A 13 -27.38 -22.19 27.00
N GLY A 14 -26.71 -21.56 27.97
CA GLY A 14 -27.27 -21.24 29.28
C GLY A 14 -28.35 -20.14 29.24
N HIS A 15 -28.39 -19.34 28.18
CA HIS A 15 -29.38 -18.26 27.96
C HIS A 15 -30.44 -18.61 26.90
N GLU A 16 -30.56 -19.89 26.51
CA GLU A 16 -31.46 -20.36 25.43
C GLU A 16 -31.24 -19.64 24.09
N ALA A 17 -30.05 -19.07 23.88
CA ALA A 17 -29.69 -18.38 22.65
C ALA A 17 -29.08 -19.34 21.62
N PRO A 18 -29.32 -19.13 20.31
CA PRO A 18 -28.74 -19.96 19.27
C PRO A 18 -27.20 -19.87 19.26
N PRO A 19 -26.49 -20.96 18.94
CA PRO A 19 -25.03 -20.95 18.88
C PRO A 19 -24.52 -20.03 17.76
N THR A 20 -23.30 -19.53 17.92
CA THR A 20 -22.63 -18.72 16.90
C THR A 20 -22.51 -19.50 15.60
N LYS A 21 -22.94 -18.90 14.49
CA LYS A 21 -22.73 -19.48 13.16
C LYS A 21 -21.23 -19.41 12.80
N PRO A 22 -20.60 -20.51 12.38
CA PRO A 22 -19.23 -20.46 11.89
C PRO A 22 -19.19 -19.64 10.59
N PHE A 23 -18.22 -18.74 10.47
CA PHE A 23 -17.99 -18.00 9.22
C PHE A 23 -17.41 -18.96 8.19
N SER A 24 -18.09 -19.11 7.06
CA SER A 24 -17.57 -19.87 5.91
C SER A 24 -17.55 -19.00 4.66
N LEU A 25 -16.52 -19.13 3.85
CA LEU A 25 -16.39 -18.39 2.60
C LEU A 25 -17.51 -18.74 1.60
N ASP A 26 -18.06 -19.95 1.67
CA ASP A 26 -19.17 -20.37 0.81
C ASP A 26 -20.46 -19.60 1.11
N THR A 27 -20.68 -19.27 2.39
CA THR A 27 -21.80 -18.42 2.85
C THR A 27 -21.54 -16.92 2.67
N ALA A 28 -20.34 -16.51 2.29
CA ALA A 28 -20.01 -15.12 2.11
C ALA A 28 -20.57 -14.56 0.79
N ASP A 29 -20.87 -13.26 0.81
CA ASP A 29 -21.30 -12.52 -0.37
C ASP A 29 -20.20 -12.50 -1.45
N GLU A 30 -20.61 -12.33 -2.71
CA GLU A 30 -19.73 -12.30 -3.88
C GLU A 30 -18.64 -11.22 -3.74
N PHE A 31 -18.99 -10.06 -3.20
CA PHE A 31 -18.02 -9.00 -2.86
C PHE A 31 -16.90 -9.51 -1.94
N LEU A 32 -17.26 -10.21 -0.86
CA LEU A 32 -16.28 -10.71 0.11
C LEU A 32 -15.45 -11.84 -0.50
N LYS A 33 -16.06 -12.73 -1.30
CA LYS A 33 -15.34 -13.78 -2.01
C LYS A 33 -14.25 -13.20 -2.91
N GLU A 34 -14.56 -12.15 -3.68
CA GLU A 34 -13.57 -11.49 -4.53
C GLU A 34 -12.52 -10.74 -3.71
N ALA A 35 -12.90 -10.05 -2.63
CA ALA A 35 -11.95 -9.41 -1.72
C ALA A 35 -10.95 -10.41 -1.12
N TYR A 36 -11.41 -11.59 -0.70
CA TYR A 36 -10.53 -12.66 -0.20
C TYR A 36 -9.59 -13.21 -1.29
N ARG A 37 -10.07 -13.37 -2.52
CA ARG A 37 -9.22 -13.78 -3.66
C ARG A 37 -8.13 -12.74 -3.90
N ILE A 38 -8.49 -11.45 -4.02
CA ILE A 38 -7.52 -10.35 -4.20
C ILE A 38 -6.50 -10.36 -3.05
N ASN A 39 -6.95 -10.46 -1.80
CA ASN A 39 -6.06 -10.50 -0.65
C ASN A 39 -5.09 -11.69 -0.68
N SER A 40 -5.56 -12.87 -1.10
CA SER A 40 -4.71 -14.06 -1.22
C SER A 40 -3.62 -13.89 -2.29
N LEU A 41 -3.96 -13.25 -3.41
CA LEU A 41 -3.03 -12.93 -4.49
C LEU A 41 -1.99 -11.88 -4.06
N ILE A 42 -2.42 -10.82 -3.35
CA ILE A 42 -1.50 -9.81 -2.77
C ILE A 42 -0.53 -10.49 -1.79
N ALA A 43 -1.05 -11.32 -0.88
CA ALA A 43 -0.22 -12.00 0.12
C ALA A 43 0.79 -12.95 -0.54
N ARG A 44 0.37 -13.67 -1.59
CA ARG A 44 1.24 -14.54 -2.38
C ARG A 44 2.35 -13.75 -3.06
N LEU A 45 2.01 -12.69 -3.80
CA LEU A 45 2.98 -11.82 -4.47
C LEU A 45 3.99 -11.24 -3.48
N HIS A 46 3.52 -10.74 -2.34
CA HIS A 46 4.39 -10.18 -1.30
C HIS A 46 5.34 -11.23 -0.70
N SER A 47 4.86 -12.46 -0.47
CA SER A 47 5.70 -13.56 -0.01
C SER A 47 6.73 -13.96 -1.07
N GLU A 48 6.33 -14.03 -2.34
CA GLU A 48 7.22 -14.35 -3.46
C GLU A 48 8.33 -13.29 -3.58
N LEU A 49 8.00 -11.99 -3.55
CA LEU A 49 8.98 -10.90 -3.59
C LEU A 49 9.95 -10.96 -2.40
N ARG A 50 9.46 -11.25 -1.18
CA ARG A 50 10.31 -11.39 0.01
C ARG A 50 11.28 -12.56 -0.09
N ASN A 51 10.80 -13.70 -0.58
CA ASN A 51 11.63 -14.90 -0.74
C ASN A 51 12.68 -14.69 -1.85
N LEU A 52 12.28 -14.05 -2.96
CA LEU A 52 13.16 -13.76 -4.08
C LEU A 52 14.16 -12.64 -3.79
N ARG A 53 13.88 -11.74 -2.84
CA ARG A 53 14.71 -10.56 -2.53
C ARG A 53 16.20 -10.88 -2.40
N GLN A 54 16.55 -11.94 -1.68
CA GLN A 54 17.95 -12.30 -1.46
C GLN A 54 18.63 -12.75 -2.76
N ALA A 55 17.98 -13.62 -3.53
CA ALA A 55 18.51 -14.11 -4.80
C ALA A 55 18.57 -12.99 -5.86
N TYR A 56 17.53 -12.15 -5.91
CA TYR A 56 17.41 -11.01 -6.82
C TYR A 56 18.52 -9.98 -6.59
N LEU A 57 18.78 -9.66 -5.32
CA LEU A 57 19.82 -8.71 -4.92
C LEU A 57 21.23 -9.33 -4.88
N SER A 58 21.39 -10.63 -5.04
CA SER A 58 22.73 -11.22 -5.06
C SER A 58 23.41 -10.92 -6.40
N THR A 59 24.53 -10.19 -6.35
CA THR A 59 25.45 -9.99 -7.49
C THR A 59 26.64 -10.95 -7.45
N ALA A 60 26.66 -11.88 -6.50
CA ALA A 60 27.76 -12.81 -6.34
C ALA A 60 27.75 -13.83 -7.51
N PRO A 61 28.90 -14.06 -8.18
CA PRO A 61 28.98 -15.12 -9.17
C PRO A 61 28.66 -16.47 -8.48
N PRO A 62 27.99 -17.41 -9.18
CA PRO A 62 27.73 -18.73 -8.62
C PRO A 62 29.07 -19.35 -8.23
N ARG A 63 29.30 -19.55 -6.93
CA ARG A 63 30.48 -20.28 -6.47
C ARG A 63 30.33 -21.70 -7.00
N LYS A 64 31.10 -22.05 -8.03
CA LYS A 64 31.31 -23.44 -8.44
C LYS A 64 32.09 -24.14 -7.32
N THR A 65 31.39 -24.58 -6.28
CA THR A 65 31.95 -25.50 -5.29
C THR A 65 32.09 -26.86 -5.93
N HIS A 66 33.16 -27.06 -6.70
CA HIS A 66 33.69 -28.39 -6.98
C HIS A 66 34.36 -28.91 -5.71
N LEU A 67 33.58 -29.33 -4.71
CA LEU A 67 34.10 -30.18 -3.66
C LEU A 67 32.98 -31.03 -3.02
N ARG A 68 33.05 -32.32 -3.38
CA ARG A 68 32.71 -33.50 -2.57
C ARG A 68 31.23 -33.85 -2.36
N THR A 69 30.86 -34.92 -3.07
CA THR A 69 30.15 -36.10 -2.56
C THR A 69 30.23 -36.24 -1.03
N ALA A 70 29.12 -36.03 -0.35
CA ALA A 70 28.82 -36.66 0.93
C ALA A 70 27.29 -36.65 1.11
N ALA A 71 26.70 -37.83 0.98
CA ALA A 71 25.31 -38.07 1.34
C ALA A 71 25.11 -37.72 2.83
N SER A 72 24.31 -36.69 3.11
CA SER A 72 23.34 -36.62 4.20
C SER A 72 22.97 -35.16 4.48
N ARG A 73 21.70 -34.98 4.85
CA ARG A 73 21.04 -33.78 5.38
C ARG A 73 20.31 -32.94 4.33
N SER A 74 19.01 -33.18 4.31
CA SER A 74 17.94 -32.28 3.89
C SER A 74 18.21 -30.83 4.30
N ALA A 75 18.79 -30.05 3.39
CA ALA A 75 18.90 -28.60 3.49
C ALA A 75 18.16 -27.99 2.29
N PRO A 76 17.15 -27.12 2.47
CA PRO A 76 16.53 -26.44 1.36
C PRO A 76 17.38 -25.25 0.93
N ALA A 77 17.24 -24.88 -0.34
CA ALA A 77 17.82 -23.72 -1.02
C ALA A 77 19.30 -23.83 -1.42
N GLN A 78 19.55 -24.56 -2.50
CA GLN A 78 20.58 -24.11 -3.45
C GLN A 78 20.29 -22.65 -3.79
N HIS A 79 21.20 -21.74 -3.47
CA HIS A 79 21.14 -20.36 -3.89
C HIS A 79 21.23 -20.30 -5.42
N VAL A 80 20.09 -20.33 -6.10
CA VAL A 80 20.01 -20.14 -7.55
C VAL A 80 20.40 -18.70 -7.83
N ALA A 81 21.57 -18.51 -8.43
CA ALA A 81 21.97 -17.20 -8.94
C ALA A 81 21.06 -16.86 -10.12
N LEU A 82 20.22 -15.84 -9.97
CA LEU A 82 19.38 -15.32 -11.05
C LEU A 82 20.26 -14.62 -12.09
N THR A 83 19.95 -14.84 -13.37
CA THR A 83 20.55 -14.07 -14.46
C THR A 83 19.91 -12.68 -14.53
N ASP A 84 20.55 -11.76 -15.25
CA ASP A 84 19.96 -10.42 -15.46
C ASP A 84 18.62 -10.49 -16.21
N ARG A 85 18.46 -11.48 -17.10
CA ARG A 85 17.20 -11.75 -17.79
C ARG A 85 16.12 -12.19 -16.81
N ASP A 86 16.43 -13.12 -15.92
CA ASP A 86 15.46 -13.64 -14.96
C ASP A 86 14.99 -12.54 -14.00
N ARG A 87 15.90 -11.63 -13.61
CA ARG A 87 15.57 -10.44 -12.80
C ARG A 87 14.58 -9.53 -13.51
N GLU A 88 14.81 -9.26 -14.80
CA GLU A 88 13.93 -8.42 -15.62
C GLU A 88 12.54 -9.05 -15.83
N GLU A 89 12.49 -10.37 -16.01
CA GLU A 89 11.22 -11.11 -16.09
C GLU A 89 10.45 -11.07 -14.76
N ILE A 90 11.14 -11.21 -13.62
CA ILE A 90 10.55 -11.05 -12.29
C ILE A 90 9.96 -9.64 -12.14
N ASP A 91 10.70 -8.60 -12.52
CA ASP A 91 10.23 -7.21 -12.43
C ASP A 91 9.01 -6.96 -13.33
N ALA A 92 9.02 -7.49 -14.56
CA ALA A 92 7.91 -7.38 -15.50
C ALA A 92 6.65 -8.10 -14.99
N ASN A 93 6.80 -9.32 -14.47
CA ASN A 93 5.69 -10.10 -13.91
C ASN A 93 5.12 -9.45 -12.64
N ALA A 94 5.99 -9.01 -11.71
CA ALA A 94 5.57 -8.29 -10.52
C ALA A 94 4.80 -7.00 -10.87
N LYS A 95 5.27 -6.24 -11.86
CA LYS A 95 4.57 -5.04 -12.35
C LYS A 95 3.22 -5.36 -12.99
N MET A 96 3.14 -6.41 -13.80
CA MET A 96 1.89 -6.86 -14.41
C MET A 96 0.86 -7.26 -13.35
N THR A 97 1.28 -8.07 -12.37
CA THR A 97 0.41 -8.52 -11.27
C THR A 97 -0.02 -7.37 -10.38
N LEU A 98 0.85 -6.40 -10.06
CA LEU A 98 0.45 -5.18 -9.33
C LEU A 98 -0.61 -4.38 -10.09
N ARG A 99 -0.49 -4.25 -11.42
CA ARG A 99 -1.49 -3.56 -12.25
C ARG A 99 -2.82 -4.30 -12.30
N ASP A 100 -2.79 -5.62 -12.48
CA ASP A 100 -3.99 -6.46 -12.47
C ASP A 100 -4.71 -6.37 -11.11
N LEU A 101 -3.96 -6.47 -10.00
CA LEU A 101 -4.51 -6.32 -8.66
C LEU A 101 -5.10 -4.92 -8.44
N ASN A 102 -4.46 -3.87 -8.94
CA ASN A 102 -5.02 -2.52 -8.88
C ASN A 102 -6.34 -2.42 -9.65
N ALA A 103 -6.40 -2.97 -10.86
CA ALA A 103 -7.60 -2.99 -11.69
C ALA A 103 -8.76 -3.75 -11.02
N ARG A 104 -8.48 -4.92 -10.41
CA ARG A 104 -9.46 -5.70 -9.65
C ARG A 104 -10.00 -4.94 -8.43
N ILE A 105 -9.13 -4.24 -7.70
CA ILE A 105 -9.55 -3.41 -6.56
C ILE A 105 -10.44 -2.25 -7.03
N ARG A 106 -10.12 -1.60 -8.16
CA ARG A 106 -10.97 -0.56 -8.74
C ARG A 106 -12.33 -1.11 -9.16
N ALA A 107 -12.36 -2.25 -9.85
CA ALA A 107 -13.62 -2.88 -10.23
C ALA A 107 -14.49 -3.24 -9.01
N LEU A 108 -13.87 -3.68 -7.92
CA LEU A 108 -14.55 -3.96 -6.65
C LEU A 108 -15.14 -2.68 -6.01
N GLU A 109 -14.40 -1.58 -6.07
CA GLU A 109 -14.88 -0.26 -5.63
C GLU A 109 -16.01 0.28 -6.49
N ASP A 110 -15.90 0.20 -7.82
CA ASP A 110 -16.94 0.64 -8.75
C ASP A 110 -18.25 -0.14 -8.52
N ALA A 111 -18.14 -1.45 -8.27
CA ALA A 111 -19.29 -2.29 -7.94
C ALA A 111 -19.96 -1.86 -6.62
N GLU A 112 -19.17 -1.50 -5.60
CA GLU A 112 -19.69 -1.00 -4.33
C GLU A 112 -20.31 0.40 -4.47
N GLN A 113 -19.71 1.30 -5.24
CA GLN A 113 -20.29 2.60 -5.55
C GLN A 113 -21.62 2.46 -6.29
N LEU A 114 -21.72 1.52 -7.25
CA LEU A 114 -22.97 1.23 -7.95
C LEU A 114 -24.03 0.69 -7.00
N ARG A 115 -23.66 -0.16 -6.04
CA ARG A 115 -24.57 -0.62 -4.98
C ARG A 115 -25.08 0.55 -4.12
N GLN A 116 -24.18 1.42 -3.64
CA GLN A 116 -24.56 2.57 -2.83
C GLN A 116 -25.47 3.54 -3.59
N ASN A 117 -25.18 3.80 -4.87
CA ASN A 117 -25.99 4.65 -5.74
C ASN A 117 -27.37 4.05 -6.01
N THR A 118 -27.45 2.74 -6.24
CA THR A 118 -28.73 2.05 -6.45
C THR A 118 -29.57 2.01 -5.18
N GLU A 119 -28.97 1.75 -4.02
CA GLU A 119 -29.63 1.84 -2.72
C GLU A 119 -30.16 3.25 -2.46
N ALA A 120 -29.34 4.28 -2.65
CA ALA A 120 -29.76 5.68 -2.51
C ALA A 120 -30.92 6.04 -3.47
N ALA A 121 -30.87 5.56 -4.72
CA ALA A 121 -31.94 5.78 -5.69
C ALA A 121 -33.24 5.05 -5.31
N LEU A 122 -33.14 3.83 -4.77
CA LEU A 122 -34.29 3.08 -4.26
C LEU A 122 -34.92 3.75 -3.05
N LEU A 123 -34.11 4.25 -2.12
CA LEU A 123 -34.58 5.03 -0.97
C LEU A 123 -35.30 6.30 -1.43
N ARG A 124 -34.70 7.04 -2.38
CA ARG A 124 -35.32 8.24 -2.95
C ARG A 124 -36.65 7.93 -3.65
N LYS A 125 -36.73 6.83 -4.40
CA LYS A 125 -37.98 6.38 -5.06
C LYS A 125 -39.04 5.92 -4.07
N ARG A 126 -38.66 5.23 -2.99
CA ARG A 126 -39.59 4.83 -1.92
C ARG A 126 -40.14 6.05 -1.20
N LEU A 127 -39.30 7.04 -0.92
CA LEU A 127 -39.72 8.32 -0.35
C LEU A 127 -40.69 9.04 -1.29
N SER A 128 -40.36 9.15 -2.59
CA SER A 128 -41.23 9.80 -3.59
C SER A 128 -42.54 9.04 -3.85
N ARG A 129 -42.54 7.70 -3.72
CA ARG A 129 -43.73 6.85 -3.91
C ARG A 129 -44.63 6.81 -2.66
N GLY A 130 -44.06 7.01 -1.47
CA GLY A 130 -44.78 7.28 -0.22
C GLY A 130 -45.30 8.72 -0.10
N LEU A 131 -45.01 9.57 -1.10
CA LEU A 131 -45.33 10.99 -1.19
C LEU A 131 -46.45 11.29 -2.20
N GLY A 132 -47.46 10.44 -2.31
CA GLY A 132 -48.81 11.01 -2.36
C GLY A 132 -49.02 11.69 -1.00
N ALA A 133 -49.19 13.01 -0.96
CA ALA A 133 -49.06 13.91 0.20
C ALA A 133 -49.88 13.56 1.48
N LEU A 134 -50.58 12.43 1.51
CA LEU A 134 -51.38 11.93 2.62
C LEU A 134 -50.89 10.58 3.19
N GLY A 135 -49.95 9.89 2.53
CA GLY A 135 -49.51 8.54 2.92
C GLY A 135 -48.47 8.50 4.05
N SER A 136 -47.65 9.54 4.19
CA SER A 136 -46.56 9.57 5.18
C SER A 136 -47.07 9.65 6.63
N TRP A 137 -48.24 10.23 6.89
CA TRP A 137 -48.87 10.24 8.23
C TRP A 137 -49.66 8.96 8.55
N ALA A 138 -50.01 8.16 7.53
CA ALA A 138 -50.74 6.90 7.69
C ALA A 138 -49.81 5.67 7.80
N ALA A 139 -48.54 5.80 7.38
CA ALA A 139 -47.52 4.81 7.65
C ALA A 139 -47.16 4.87 9.14
N GLY A 140 -47.65 3.89 9.91
CA GLY A 140 -47.42 3.78 11.34
C GLY A 140 -45.93 3.82 11.72
N ASP A 141 -45.67 4.21 12.96
CA ASP A 141 -44.33 4.39 13.55
C ASP A 141 -43.42 3.16 13.34
N ASP A 142 -44.00 1.95 13.37
CA ASP A 142 -43.30 0.69 13.11
C ASP A 142 -42.67 0.64 11.71
N ALA A 143 -43.37 1.08 10.65
CA ALA A 143 -42.86 1.04 9.28
C ALA A 143 -41.72 2.06 9.06
N ARG A 144 -41.72 3.17 9.79
CA ARG A 144 -40.62 4.15 9.78
C ARG A 144 -39.40 3.64 10.55
N SER A 145 -39.63 2.97 11.67
CA SER A 145 -38.55 2.38 12.48
C SER A 145 -37.85 1.22 11.76
N GLU A 146 -38.60 0.36 11.08
CA GLU A 146 -38.06 -0.74 10.26
C GLU A 146 -37.23 -0.21 9.09
N GLN A 147 -37.72 0.83 8.42
CA GLN A 147 -37.00 1.50 7.33
C GLN A 147 -35.69 2.15 7.82
N ALA A 148 -35.72 2.82 8.98
CA ALA A 148 -34.51 3.40 9.57
C ALA A 148 -33.47 2.33 9.96
N ALA A 149 -33.92 1.16 10.44
CA ALA A 149 -33.04 0.04 10.75
C ALA A 149 -32.37 -0.55 9.50
N LEU A 150 -33.13 -0.69 8.40
CA LEU A 150 -32.60 -1.16 7.11
C LEU A 150 -31.59 -0.16 6.51
N GLU A 151 -31.86 1.15 6.61
CA GLU A 151 -30.94 2.20 6.16
C GLU A 151 -29.65 2.21 7.00
N ALA A 152 -29.75 2.07 8.32
CA ALA A 152 -28.59 1.97 9.19
C ALA A 152 -27.73 0.72 8.88
N ALA A 153 -28.36 -0.43 8.65
CA ALA A 153 -27.67 -1.66 8.25
C ALA A 153 -26.96 -1.50 6.90
N ALA A 154 -27.58 -0.84 5.92
CA ALA A 154 -26.97 -0.55 4.62
C ALA A 154 -25.75 0.38 4.74
N ARG A 155 -25.83 1.42 5.59
CA ARG A 155 -24.69 2.31 5.90
C ARG A 155 -23.55 1.56 6.57
N GLN A 156 -23.85 0.73 7.57
CA GLN A 156 -22.85 -0.10 8.24
C GLN A 156 -22.17 -1.08 7.28
N LEU A 157 -22.94 -1.67 6.36
CA LEU A 157 -22.39 -2.53 5.32
C LEU A 157 -21.48 -1.77 4.35
N GLY A 158 -21.88 -0.55 3.94
CA GLY A 158 -21.05 0.33 3.12
C GLY A 158 -19.73 0.67 3.79
N ALA A 159 -19.78 1.12 5.05
CA ALA A 159 -18.58 1.41 5.85
C ALA A 159 -17.67 0.18 6.00
N HIS A 160 -18.25 -1.00 6.23
CA HIS A 160 -17.46 -2.24 6.30
C HIS A 160 -16.76 -2.54 4.97
N ARG A 161 -17.45 -2.46 3.84
CA ARG A 161 -16.87 -2.76 2.52
C ARG A 161 -15.82 -1.74 2.10
N GLU A 162 -16.03 -0.47 2.42
CA GLU A 162 -15.03 0.57 2.22
C GLU A 162 -13.77 0.30 3.03
N SER A 163 -13.92 -0.11 4.30
CA SER A 163 -12.77 -0.51 5.13
C SER A 163 -12.02 -1.71 4.55
N VAL A 164 -12.72 -2.68 3.95
CA VAL A 164 -12.11 -3.83 3.26
C VAL A 164 -11.29 -3.36 2.06
N ILE A 165 -11.84 -2.50 1.20
CA ILE A 165 -11.13 -1.92 0.05
C ILE A 165 -9.89 -1.17 0.51
N TRP A 166 -10.00 -0.37 1.58
CA TRP A 166 -8.87 0.37 2.15
C TRP A 166 -7.76 -0.56 2.64
N VAL A 167 -8.09 -1.66 3.33
CA VAL A 167 -7.09 -2.67 3.74
C VAL A 167 -6.41 -3.30 2.52
N LEU A 168 -7.18 -3.67 1.48
CA LEU A 168 -6.62 -4.25 0.25
C LEU A 168 -5.63 -3.29 -0.43
N ARG A 169 -6.00 -2.01 -0.54
CA ARG A 169 -5.14 -0.95 -1.10
C ARG A 169 -3.88 -0.75 -0.29
N THR A 170 -4.01 -0.73 1.04
CA THR A 170 -2.87 -0.58 1.95
C THR A 170 -1.87 -1.72 1.78
N ARG A 171 -2.35 -2.97 1.71
CA ARG A 171 -1.50 -4.15 1.48
C ARG A 171 -0.86 -4.16 0.09
N LEU A 172 -1.59 -3.75 -0.95
CA LEU A 172 -1.04 -3.62 -2.29
C LEU A 172 0.07 -2.57 -2.33
N GLN A 173 -0.13 -1.44 -1.65
CA GLN A 173 0.87 -0.38 -1.53
C GLN A 173 2.13 -0.85 -0.79
N GLU A 174 2.01 -1.62 0.30
CA GLU A 174 3.18 -2.22 0.97
C GLU A 174 3.97 -3.16 0.05
N THR A 175 3.26 -3.93 -0.78
CA THR A 175 3.86 -4.84 -1.75
C THR A 175 4.60 -4.05 -2.84
N ALA A 176 3.96 -3.02 -3.39
CA ALA A 176 4.56 -2.11 -4.38
C ALA A 176 5.82 -1.41 -3.83
N ARG A 177 5.77 -0.91 -2.59
CA ARG A 177 6.95 -0.34 -1.90
C ARG A 177 8.09 -1.35 -1.76
N THR A 178 7.78 -2.62 -1.51
CA THR A 178 8.78 -3.68 -1.40
C THR A 178 9.46 -3.94 -2.74
N GLN A 179 8.70 -4.00 -3.83
CA GLN A 179 9.24 -4.12 -5.20
C GLN A 179 10.10 -2.90 -5.57
N GLN A 180 9.58 -1.69 -5.36
CA GLN A 180 10.32 -0.46 -5.66
C GLN A 180 11.67 -0.43 -4.96
N ARG A 181 11.71 -0.75 -3.65
CA ARG A 181 12.97 -0.78 -2.89
C ARG A 181 13.97 -1.80 -3.44
N MET A 182 13.50 -2.93 -3.95
CA MET A 182 14.36 -3.93 -4.59
C MET A 182 14.95 -3.39 -5.90
N MET A 183 14.13 -2.76 -6.73
CA MET A 183 14.56 -2.16 -7.99
C MET A 183 15.51 -0.97 -7.79
N GLU A 184 15.24 -0.09 -6.83
CA GLU A 184 16.13 1.00 -6.43
C GLU A 184 17.50 0.48 -6.03
N THR A 185 17.54 -0.55 -5.17
CA THR A 185 18.79 -1.16 -4.72
C THR A 185 19.56 -1.80 -5.88
N ARG A 186 18.86 -2.36 -6.87
CA ARG A 186 19.50 -2.90 -8.08
C ARG A 186 20.07 -1.78 -8.95
N LEU A 187 19.28 -0.74 -9.19
CA LEU A 187 19.69 0.39 -10.01
C LEU A 187 20.92 1.09 -9.43
N THR A 188 20.94 1.35 -8.12
CA THR A 188 22.11 1.96 -7.46
C THR A 188 23.36 1.10 -7.60
N ARG A 189 23.23 -0.22 -7.47
CA ARG A 189 24.35 -1.16 -7.65
C ARG A 189 24.86 -1.22 -9.09
N GLU A 190 23.97 -1.17 -10.08
CA GLU A 190 24.39 -1.10 -11.48
C GLU A 190 25.10 0.22 -11.80
N MET A 191 24.61 1.35 -11.25
CA MET A 191 25.28 2.64 -11.37
C MET A 191 26.67 2.65 -10.70
N GLU A 192 26.78 2.08 -9.50
CA GLU A 192 28.06 1.92 -8.79
C GLU A 192 29.02 1.01 -9.55
N LYS A 193 28.52 -0.10 -10.11
CA LYS A 193 29.31 -1.01 -10.94
C LYS A 193 29.83 -0.30 -12.17
N ASN A 194 28.99 0.47 -12.88
CA ASN A 194 29.43 1.29 -14.02
C ASN A 194 30.50 2.30 -13.63
N ARG A 195 30.31 2.99 -12.51
CA ARG A 195 31.32 3.93 -11.98
C ARG A 195 32.63 3.21 -11.65
N SER A 196 32.57 1.99 -11.11
CA SER A 196 33.75 1.18 -10.78
C SER A 196 34.47 0.63 -12.02
N VAL A 197 33.73 0.21 -13.06
CA VAL A 197 34.28 -0.24 -14.35
C VAL A 197 34.99 0.93 -15.03
N LEU A 198 34.39 2.11 -15.03
CA LEU A 198 35.01 3.34 -15.54
C LEU A 198 36.26 3.73 -14.72
N ALA A 199 36.21 3.65 -13.40
CA ALA A 199 37.36 3.93 -12.54
C ALA A 199 38.50 2.92 -12.77
N LYS A 200 38.18 1.65 -13.00
CA LYS A 200 39.16 0.59 -13.27
C LYS A 200 39.71 0.68 -14.70
N ALA A 201 38.89 1.06 -15.67
CA ALA A 201 39.29 1.33 -17.05
C ALA A 201 40.18 2.57 -17.17
N ARG A 202 40.02 3.55 -16.29
CA ARG A 202 40.91 4.71 -16.15
C ARG A 202 42.31 4.33 -15.61
N GLY A 203 42.50 3.08 -15.19
CA GLY A 203 43.76 2.53 -14.69
C GLY A 203 44.22 3.13 -13.35
N PRO A 204 45.23 2.54 -12.69
CA PRO A 204 45.95 3.20 -11.60
C PRO A 204 46.80 4.33 -12.20
N ALA A 205 46.14 5.41 -12.62
CA ALA A 205 46.82 6.63 -13.02
C ALA A 205 47.33 7.35 -11.77
N MET A 206 48.49 6.88 -11.27
CA MET A 206 49.43 7.59 -10.38
C MET A 206 48.87 8.03 -9.01
N PRO A 207 49.62 7.92 -7.89
CA PRO A 207 49.30 8.70 -6.71
C PRO A 207 49.50 10.17 -7.08
N MET A 208 48.43 10.87 -7.46
CA MET A 208 48.41 12.33 -7.41
C MET A 208 48.63 12.67 -5.94
N GLY A 209 49.85 13.11 -5.64
CA GLY A 209 50.27 13.61 -4.35
C GLY A 209 49.16 14.48 -3.78
N LEU A 210 48.71 14.07 -2.60
CA LEU A 210 47.77 14.76 -1.76
C LEU A 210 48.40 16.10 -1.35
N TYR A 211 48.20 17.15 -2.16
CA TYR A 211 48.31 18.53 -1.70
C TYR A 211 46.97 18.92 -1.08
N ASP A 212 46.65 18.29 0.05
CA ASP A 212 45.67 18.84 0.98
C ASP A 212 46.45 19.57 2.07
N THR A 213 46.86 20.81 1.77
CA THR A 213 47.31 21.77 2.77
C THR A 213 46.13 22.12 3.65
N ALA A 214 45.95 21.31 4.68
CA ALA A 214 45.22 21.67 5.88
C ALA A 214 45.83 22.95 6.46
N ASN A 215 44.99 23.99 6.42
CA ASN A 215 44.78 25.03 7.40
C ASN A 215 45.81 25.21 8.54
N HIS A 216 46.20 26.48 8.72
CA HIS A 216 47.13 27.01 9.71
C HIS A 216 46.85 26.60 11.17
N GLY A 217 47.91 26.20 11.87
CA GLY A 217 47.92 26.03 13.33
C GLY A 217 49.34 25.89 13.90
N ILE A 218 50.03 27.04 14.03
CA ILE A 218 51.06 27.41 15.03
C ILE A 218 51.95 26.28 15.60
N GLY A 219 53.25 26.31 15.31
CA GLY A 219 54.23 25.53 16.08
C GLY A 219 55.68 25.52 15.55
N LYS A 220 56.48 26.50 15.99
CA LYS A 220 57.93 26.47 16.30
C LYS A 220 58.94 25.70 15.41
N SER A 221 59.95 26.47 14.98
CA SER A 221 61.31 26.14 14.48
C SER A 221 62.08 25.10 15.34
N PRO A 222 63.17 24.44 14.84
CA PRO A 222 64.45 25.14 14.60
C PRO A 222 65.38 24.65 13.44
N THR A 223 66.14 25.61 12.88
CA THR A 223 67.57 25.63 12.40
C THR A 223 68.21 24.36 11.79
N GLY A 224 68.96 24.30 10.67
CA GLY A 224 69.60 25.18 9.65
C GLY A 224 70.37 24.21 8.66
N PRO A 225 71.45 24.55 7.92
CA PRO A 225 71.81 25.74 7.13
C PRO A 225 72.04 25.46 5.60
N VAL A 226 71.85 26.51 4.78
CA VAL A 226 72.59 26.97 3.57
C VAL A 226 73.23 25.95 2.59
N SER A 227 72.82 25.97 1.30
CA SER A 227 73.74 26.25 0.16
C SER A 227 73.01 26.56 -1.16
N ASN A 228 73.49 27.62 -1.81
CA ASN A 228 73.15 28.15 -3.14
C ASN A 228 73.15 27.14 -4.29
N GLY A 229 72.44 27.46 -5.37
CA GLY A 229 72.83 26.95 -6.69
C GLY A 229 71.80 27.08 -7.81
N ALA A 230 71.83 28.23 -8.48
CA ALA A 230 71.63 28.41 -9.92
C ALA A 230 70.39 27.79 -10.61
N GLY A 231 69.50 28.67 -11.07
CA GLY A 231 68.48 28.33 -12.05
C GLY A 231 69.06 27.87 -13.38
N LEU A 232 68.37 26.93 -14.01
CA LEU A 232 68.49 26.54 -15.41
C LEU A 232 67.10 26.08 -15.91
N PRO A 233 66.83 26.18 -17.22
CA PRO A 233 65.56 26.64 -17.76
C PRO A 233 64.51 25.56 -17.98
N VAL A 234 63.26 26.02 -18.05
CA VAL A 234 61.99 25.32 -18.28
C VAL A 234 61.87 24.69 -19.70
N GLN A 235 62.97 24.42 -20.41
CA GLN A 235 62.92 24.00 -21.82
C GLN A 235 63.09 22.49 -22.08
N GLU A 236 63.23 21.64 -21.06
CA GLU A 236 63.29 20.18 -21.25
C GLU A 236 62.08 19.40 -20.71
N GLU A 237 61.06 20.06 -20.13
CA GLU A 237 59.86 19.36 -19.65
C GLU A 237 58.81 19.08 -20.74
N GLU A 238 58.86 19.75 -21.90
CA GLU A 238 57.91 19.47 -23.00
C GLU A 238 58.25 18.21 -23.81
N GLN A 239 59.52 17.78 -23.83
CA GLN A 239 59.90 16.56 -24.56
C GLN A 239 59.64 15.27 -23.79
N ARG A 240 59.40 15.33 -22.47
CA ARG A 240 59.00 14.15 -21.67
C ARG A 240 57.48 13.92 -21.60
N LYS A 241 56.67 14.77 -22.24
CA LYS A 241 55.19 14.68 -22.27
C LYS A 241 54.61 14.14 -23.58
N ARG A 242 55.38 13.40 -24.38
CA ARG A 242 54.81 12.50 -25.39
C ARG A 242 54.89 11.07 -24.87
N PRO A 243 53.84 10.53 -24.23
CA PRO A 243 53.88 9.17 -23.73
C PRO A 243 53.82 8.23 -24.93
N ALA A 244 54.91 7.53 -25.24
CA ALA A 244 54.97 6.17 -25.80
C ALA A 244 53.83 5.65 -26.73
N VAL A 245 53.22 6.48 -27.58
CA VAL A 245 52.24 6.01 -28.58
C VAL A 245 52.93 5.41 -29.82
N ASP A 246 54.18 5.81 -30.06
CA ASP A 246 54.97 5.37 -31.22
C ASP A 246 55.69 4.03 -31.02
N ASN A 247 55.67 3.45 -29.80
CA ASN A 247 56.35 2.19 -29.48
C ASN A 247 55.39 1.00 -29.24
N LEU A 248 54.12 1.09 -29.64
CA LEU A 248 53.17 -0.02 -29.60
C LEU A 248 53.26 -0.82 -30.89
N THR A 249 53.46 -2.14 -30.79
CA THR A 249 53.37 -3.06 -31.93
C THR A 249 51.99 -2.94 -32.57
N ASP A 250 51.86 -3.07 -33.88
CA ASP A 250 50.57 -2.90 -34.57
C ASP A 250 49.47 -3.85 -34.02
N ASP A 251 49.86 -5.04 -33.54
CA ASP A 251 48.98 -5.97 -32.82
C ASP A 251 48.43 -5.39 -31.50
N GLN A 252 49.23 -4.61 -30.76
CA GLN A 252 48.81 -3.96 -29.51
C GLN A 252 47.86 -2.80 -29.78
N LYS A 253 48.06 -2.06 -30.89
CA LYS A 253 47.13 -1.01 -31.33
C LYS A 253 45.78 -1.60 -31.72
N GLN A 254 45.78 -2.70 -32.49
CA GLN A 254 44.54 -3.40 -32.86
C GLN A 254 43.80 -3.95 -31.62
N LEU A 255 44.53 -4.49 -30.64
CA LEU A 255 43.93 -4.95 -29.38
C LEU A 255 43.34 -3.79 -28.56
N PHE A 256 44.00 -2.64 -28.54
CA PHE A 256 43.52 -1.43 -27.86
C PHE A 256 42.29 -0.84 -28.54
N GLU A 257 42.28 -0.74 -29.87
CA GLU A 257 41.12 -0.30 -30.65
C GLU A 257 39.92 -1.23 -30.45
N LYS A 258 40.15 -2.55 -30.49
CA LYS A 258 39.11 -3.55 -30.21
C LYS A 258 38.60 -3.44 -28.78
N GLY A 259 39.49 -3.27 -27.79
CA GLY A 259 39.13 -3.08 -26.39
C GLY A 259 38.31 -1.81 -26.15
N ASN A 260 38.64 -0.71 -26.82
CA ASN A 260 37.86 0.53 -26.75
C ASN A 260 36.47 0.36 -27.38
N GLN A 261 36.37 -0.32 -28.54
CA GLN A 261 35.07 -0.62 -29.15
C GLN A 261 34.21 -1.50 -28.25
N ASP A 262 34.78 -2.55 -27.65
CA ASP A 262 34.06 -3.44 -26.73
C ASP A 262 33.63 -2.69 -25.45
N MET A 263 34.46 -1.78 -24.95
CA MET A 263 34.11 -0.93 -23.81
C MET A 263 32.94 0.01 -24.15
N LEU A 264 32.96 0.66 -25.32
CA LEU A 264 31.87 1.53 -25.76
C LEU A 264 30.56 0.76 -25.90
N LYS A 265 30.57 -0.42 -26.54
CA LYS A 265 29.39 -1.28 -26.65
C LYS A 265 28.86 -1.71 -25.28
N HIS A 266 29.74 -2.03 -24.34
CA HIS A 266 29.34 -2.35 -22.97
C HIS A 266 28.69 -1.14 -22.27
N LEU A 267 29.25 0.06 -22.44
CA LEU A 267 28.68 1.28 -21.85
C LEU A 267 27.31 1.62 -22.44
N GLU A 268 27.16 1.52 -23.76
CA GLU A 268 25.88 1.71 -24.46
C GLU A 268 24.83 0.72 -23.94
N SER A 269 25.15 -0.58 -23.94
CA SER A 269 24.24 -1.61 -23.42
C SER A 269 23.87 -1.39 -21.95
N THR A 270 24.79 -0.87 -21.13
CA THR A 270 24.48 -0.63 -19.72
C THR A 270 23.68 0.64 -19.50
N LEU A 271 23.88 1.68 -20.32
CA LEU A 271 23.01 2.87 -20.33
C LEU A 271 21.58 2.50 -20.70
N ASP A 272 21.37 1.66 -21.70
CA ASP A 272 20.03 1.21 -22.09
C ASP A 272 19.33 0.43 -20.97
N LYS A 273 20.07 -0.41 -20.24
CA LYS A 273 19.56 -1.13 -19.07
C LYS A 273 19.17 -0.17 -17.93
N VAL A 274 20.02 0.82 -17.65
CA VAL A 274 19.74 1.85 -16.62
C VAL A 274 18.50 2.64 -17.01
N ARG A 275 18.40 3.10 -18.25
CA ARG A 275 17.24 3.85 -18.77
C ARG A 275 15.94 3.04 -18.69
N THR A 276 16.00 1.75 -19.06
CA THR A 276 14.84 0.85 -18.94
C THR A 276 14.43 0.66 -17.48
N ALA A 277 15.39 0.47 -16.58
CA ALA A 277 15.12 0.34 -15.15
C ALA A 277 14.56 1.64 -14.53
N GLU A 278 15.07 2.79 -14.93
CA GLU A 278 14.56 4.12 -14.53
C GLU A 278 13.12 4.32 -15.00
N SER A 279 12.82 4.02 -16.27
CA SER A 279 11.44 4.09 -16.79
C SER A 279 10.49 3.19 -15.99
N SER A 280 10.91 1.96 -15.70
CA SER A 280 10.10 1.01 -14.93
C SER A 280 9.88 1.48 -13.49
N LEU A 281 10.90 2.08 -12.87
CA LEU A 281 10.82 2.66 -11.53
C LEU A 281 9.87 3.86 -11.51
N ILE A 282 9.92 4.75 -12.51
CA ILE A 282 8.98 5.87 -12.64
C ILE A 282 7.54 5.38 -12.74
N GLU A 283 7.27 4.37 -13.56
CA GLU A 283 5.92 3.80 -13.68
C GLU A 283 5.41 3.18 -12.37
N ILE A 284 6.28 2.55 -11.59
CA ILE A 284 5.91 2.02 -10.26
C ILE A 284 5.69 3.14 -9.26
N ALA A 285 6.53 4.18 -9.29
CA ALA A 285 6.36 5.36 -8.45
C ALA A 285 5.05 6.10 -8.77
N GLU A 286 4.67 6.17 -10.05
CA GLU A 286 3.37 6.69 -10.47
C GLU A 286 2.22 5.85 -9.89
N LEU A 287 2.26 4.53 -10.06
CA LEU A 287 1.26 3.62 -9.45
C LEU A 287 1.20 3.77 -7.93
N GLN A 288 2.34 3.94 -7.26
CA GLN A 288 2.40 4.17 -5.82
C GLN A 288 1.77 5.51 -5.45
N ASN A 289 2.09 6.58 -6.17
CA ASN A 289 1.51 7.90 -5.92
C ASN A 289 -0.02 7.87 -6.08
N LEU A 290 -0.51 7.20 -7.13
CA LEU A 290 -1.95 6.97 -7.29
C LEU A 290 -2.53 6.21 -6.09
N LEU A 291 -1.89 5.15 -5.62
CA LEU A 291 -2.35 4.39 -4.45
C LEU A 291 -2.35 5.23 -3.16
N VAL A 292 -1.30 6.02 -2.91
CA VAL A 292 -1.18 6.86 -1.71
C VAL A 292 -2.21 7.98 -1.71
N ASN A 293 -2.41 8.65 -2.86
CA ASN A 293 -3.42 9.71 -2.99
C ASN A 293 -4.83 9.16 -2.72
N ASN A 294 -5.17 8.01 -3.29
CA ASN A 294 -6.45 7.35 -3.03
C ASN A 294 -6.59 6.94 -1.56
N LEU A 295 -5.54 6.39 -0.95
CA LEU A 295 -5.56 6.00 0.47
C LEU A 295 -5.81 7.19 1.40
N ALA A 296 -5.23 8.36 1.12
CA ALA A 296 -5.42 9.56 1.93
C ALA A 296 -6.86 10.10 1.83
N THR A 297 -7.44 10.10 0.63
CA THR A 297 -8.85 10.47 0.45
C THR A 297 -9.78 9.47 1.17
N GLN A 298 -9.50 8.17 1.04
CA GLN A 298 -10.30 7.13 1.68
C GLN A 298 -10.15 7.09 3.20
N SER A 299 -8.97 7.37 3.75
CA SER A 299 -8.81 7.38 5.21
C SER A 299 -9.66 8.47 5.85
N ALA A 300 -9.68 9.66 5.25
CA ALA A 300 -10.50 10.76 5.74
C ALA A 300 -12.00 10.42 5.70
N HIS A 301 -12.47 9.76 4.64
CA HIS A 301 -13.87 9.34 4.51
C HIS A 301 -14.22 8.21 5.50
N ILE A 302 -13.33 7.25 5.73
CA ILE A 302 -13.51 6.19 6.73
C ILE A 302 -13.55 6.78 8.15
N ASP A 303 -12.66 7.72 8.47
CA ASP A 303 -12.65 8.38 9.79
C ASP A 303 -13.97 9.11 10.04
N GLN A 304 -14.51 9.77 9.00
CA GLN A 304 -15.83 10.39 9.05
C GLN A 304 -16.95 9.34 9.24
N LEU A 305 -16.96 8.27 8.45
CA LEU A 305 -17.97 7.20 8.59
C LEU A 305 -17.93 6.53 9.97
N VAL A 306 -16.74 6.38 10.54
CA VAL A 306 -16.55 5.83 11.89
C VAL A 306 -17.15 6.79 12.92
N ALA A 307 -16.85 8.09 12.82
CA ALA A 307 -17.46 9.10 13.68
C ALA A 307 -18.99 9.12 13.57
N ASP A 308 -19.52 9.12 12.34
CA ASP A 308 -20.95 9.08 12.04
C ASP A 308 -21.60 7.80 12.59
N SER A 309 -20.89 6.67 12.59
CA SER A 309 -21.38 5.41 13.15
C SER A 309 -21.53 5.48 14.67
N PHE A 310 -20.60 6.15 15.37
CA PHE A 310 -20.69 6.36 16.81
C PHE A 310 -21.84 7.30 17.16
N GLU A 311 -21.98 8.41 16.44
CA GLU A 311 -23.08 9.35 16.63
C GLU A 311 -24.44 8.70 16.35
N THR A 312 -24.55 7.92 15.27
CA THR A 312 -25.77 7.19 14.93
C THR A 312 -26.14 6.17 16.00
N THR A 313 -25.16 5.40 16.50
CA THR A 313 -25.39 4.39 17.54
C THR A 313 -25.84 5.05 18.84
N GLU A 314 -25.21 6.16 19.22
CA GLU A 314 -25.60 6.93 20.40
C GLU A 314 -26.99 7.57 20.24
N GLY A 315 -27.27 8.12 19.06
CA GLY A 315 -28.54 8.72 18.70
C GLY A 315 -29.71 7.73 18.73
N ILE A 316 -29.53 6.52 18.21
CA ILE A 316 -30.54 5.44 18.29
C ILE A 316 -30.76 5.03 19.75
N GLY A 317 -29.69 4.90 20.54
CA GLY A 317 -29.81 4.53 21.96
C GLY A 317 -30.57 5.57 22.78
N LYS A 318 -30.25 6.86 22.57
CA LYS A 318 -30.97 7.99 23.19
C LYS A 318 -32.42 8.07 22.70
N GLY A 319 -32.64 7.94 21.40
CA GLY A 319 -33.97 7.94 20.78
C GLY A 319 -34.86 6.83 21.33
N ASN A 320 -34.37 5.59 21.39
CA ASN A 320 -35.14 4.47 21.96
C ASN A 320 -35.44 4.66 23.45
N LYS A 321 -34.53 5.28 24.21
CA LYS A 321 -34.75 5.64 25.62
C LYS A 321 -35.82 6.73 25.76
N GLU A 322 -35.83 7.72 24.89
CA GLU A 322 -36.86 8.77 24.85
C GLU A 322 -38.21 8.24 24.37
N LEU A 323 -38.23 7.31 23.41
CA LEU A 323 -39.44 6.60 22.98
C LEU A 323 -40.02 5.79 24.14
N LYS A 324 -39.21 5.02 24.88
CA LYS A 324 -39.68 4.29 26.06
C LYS A 324 -40.19 5.22 27.17
N LYS A 325 -39.52 6.36 27.38
CA LYS A 325 -39.94 7.39 28.33
C LYS A 325 -41.25 8.08 27.89
N SER A 326 -41.49 8.20 26.59
CA SER A 326 -42.69 8.83 26.02
C SER A 326 -43.86 7.86 25.92
N ALA A 327 -43.63 6.58 25.61
CA ALA A 327 -44.63 5.52 25.65
C ALA A 327 -45.16 5.28 27.07
N GLY A 328 -44.35 5.51 28.10
CA GLY A 328 -44.78 5.48 29.51
C GLY A 328 -45.60 6.68 29.96
N LYS A 329 -45.69 7.75 29.16
CA LYS A 329 -46.53 8.91 29.47
C LYS A 329 -47.91 8.68 28.85
N ALA A 330 -48.95 8.59 29.68
CA ALA A 330 -50.33 8.52 29.22
C ALA A 330 -50.65 9.75 28.34
N SER A 331 -51.17 9.51 27.14
CA SER A 331 -51.40 10.56 26.14
C SER A 331 -52.29 11.68 26.70
N PRO A 332 -51.91 12.97 26.56
CA PRO A 332 -52.75 14.09 26.96
C PRO A 332 -54.11 14.08 26.26
N ALA A 333 -54.21 13.44 25.08
CA ALA A 333 -55.48 13.24 24.37
C ALA A 333 -56.46 12.32 25.11
N ARG A 334 -55.96 11.35 25.90
CA ARG A 334 -56.83 10.51 26.74
C ARG A 334 -57.41 11.33 27.89
N TYR A 335 -56.59 12.19 28.50
CA TYR A 335 -57.06 13.07 29.58
C TYR A 335 -58.10 14.08 29.09
N THR A 336 -57.91 14.70 27.93
CA THR A 336 -58.90 15.64 27.38
C THR A 336 -60.18 14.94 26.94
N PHE A 337 -60.12 13.70 26.44
CA PHE A 337 -61.30 12.90 26.14
C PHE A 337 -62.11 12.57 27.40
N PHE A 338 -61.47 12.09 28.47
CA PHE A 338 -62.17 11.79 29.72
C PHE A 338 -62.68 13.06 30.42
N ALA A 339 -61.96 14.18 30.33
CA ALA A 339 -62.44 15.46 30.82
C ALA A 339 -63.68 15.95 30.07
N ALA A 340 -63.69 15.84 28.73
CA ALA A 340 -64.85 16.20 27.91
C ALA A 340 -66.04 15.26 28.18
N ALA A 341 -65.80 13.94 28.26
CA ALA A 341 -66.85 12.97 28.59
C ALA A 341 -67.45 13.23 29.98
N GLY A 342 -66.60 13.52 30.97
CA GLY A 342 -67.04 13.88 32.33
C GLY A 342 -67.90 15.14 32.34
N LEU A 343 -67.49 16.19 31.62
CA LEU A 343 -68.26 17.43 31.49
C LEU A 343 -69.62 17.17 30.82
N CYS A 344 -69.66 16.39 29.73
CA CYS A 344 -70.91 16.00 29.08
C CYS A 344 -71.83 15.22 30.02
N THR A 345 -71.31 14.27 30.80
CA THR A 345 -72.14 13.52 31.78
C THR A 345 -72.66 14.40 32.91
N ALA A 346 -71.86 15.37 33.37
CA ALA A 346 -72.27 16.31 34.40
C ALA A 346 -73.38 17.25 33.91
N LEU A 347 -73.32 17.70 32.66
CA LEU A 347 -74.38 18.50 32.05
C LEU A 347 -75.70 17.73 31.93
N ILE A 348 -75.65 16.45 31.53
CA ILE A 348 -76.85 15.60 31.44
C ILE A 348 -77.48 15.37 32.82
N LEU A 349 -76.68 15.17 33.86
CA LEU A 349 -77.18 15.01 35.23
C LEU A 349 -77.75 16.31 35.81
N TRP A 350 -77.13 17.45 35.49
CA TRP A 350 -77.63 18.77 35.89
C TRP A 350 -78.98 19.09 35.26
N ASP A 351 -79.16 18.75 33.99
CA ASP A 351 -80.42 18.90 33.24
C ASP A 351 -81.53 17.94 33.70
N LEU A 352 -81.19 16.93 34.51
CA LEU A 352 -82.15 15.94 35.04
C LEU A 352 -82.60 16.25 36.49
N ILE A 353 -81.89 17.16 37.18
CA ILE A 353 -82.15 17.55 38.58
C ILE A 353 -82.92 18.88 38.67
N ILE A 354 -82.82 19.72 37.65
CA ILE A 354 -83.63 20.94 37.44
C ILE A 354 -84.80 20.61 36.52
#